data_AF-A0A5S3XJ92-F1
#
_entry.id   AF-A0A5S3XJ92-F1
#
_cell.length_a   1.000
_cell.length_b   1.000
_cell.length_c   1.000
_cell.angle_alpha   90.00
_cell.angle_beta   90.00
_cell.angle_gamma   90.00
#
_symmetry.space_group_name_H-M   'P 1'
#
loop_
_entity.id
_entity.type
_entity.pdbx_description
1 polymer ?
#
loop_
_entity_poly.entity_id
_entity_poly.type
_entity_poly.pdbx_seq_one_letter_code
_entity_poly.pdbx_strand_id
1 'polypeptide(L)'
;MSMAVVGGIVFSVFLMTLLFVRGENIKRELKRANAKLESASRQKTHLGGIVMELAKEEQLMLKERMARIKKESAPNERFVVCTRLLIDASDSVISDAALDNRTVKKAFEYYLSHFSDIPFTEFKTVILQEQKRQQLWAGDNIHAYLELCKSCISAIE
;
A
#
# COMPACT_ATOMS: atom_id res chain seq x y z
N MET A 1 -17.51 63.60 -25.68
CA MET A 1 -17.65 62.15 -25.45
C MET A 1 -18.89 61.94 -24.59
N SER A 2 -19.87 61.13 -25.02
CA SER A 2 -21.14 60.96 -24.29
C SER A 2 -20.92 60.29 -22.92
N MET A 3 -21.66 60.70 -21.88
CA MET A 3 -21.58 60.11 -20.53
C MET A 3 -21.82 58.59 -20.53
N ALA A 4 -22.58 58.06 -21.49
CA ALA A 4 -22.79 56.62 -21.67
C ALA A 4 -21.50 55.88 -22.06
N VAL A 5 -20.65 56.50 -22.89
CA VAL A 5 -19.37 55.91 -23.32
C VAL A 5 -18.37 55.90 -22.15
N VAL A 6 -18.34 56.98 -21.36
CA VAL A 6 -17.49 57.07 -20.16
C VAL A 6 -17.94 56.04 -19.11
N GLY A 7 -19.25 55.91 -18.87
CA GLY A 7 -19.81 54.93 -17.94
C GLY A 7 -19.50 53.47 -18.34
N GLY A 8 -19.59 53.15 -19.64
CA GLY A 8 -19.26 51.82 -20.15
C GLY A 8 -17.79 51.45 -19.96
N ILE A 9 -16.87 52.40 -20.18
CA ILE A 9 -15.43 52.20 -19.96
C ILE A 9 -15.13 51.96 -18.48
N VAL A 10 -15.67 52.78 -17.58
CA VAL A 10 -15.47 52.63 -16.13
C VAL A 10 -15.98 51.28 -15.63
N PHE A 11 -17.17 50.85 -16.09
CA PHE A 11 -17.73 49.56 -15.73
C PHE A 11 -16.87 48.39 -16.21
N SER A 12 -16.37 48.45 -17.46
CA SER A 12 -15.49 47.42 -18.02
C SER A 12 -14.17 47.30 -17.26
N VAL A 13 -13.54 48.42 -16.91
CA VAL A 13 -12.30 48.44 -16.11
C VAL A 13 -12.54 47.87 -14.72
N PHE A 14 -13.67 48.21 -14.09
CA PHE A 14 -14.06 47.67 -12.78
C PHE A 14 -14.32 46.15 -12.81
N LEU A 15 -14.94 45.65 -13.88
CA LEU A 15 -15.17 44.21 -14.07
C LEU A 15 -13.85 43.46 -14.29
N MET A 16 -12.94 44.03 -15.08
CA MET A 16 -11.61 43.49 -15.30
C MET A 16 -10.79 43.42 -14.01
N THR A 17 -10.83 44.46 -13.16
CA THR A 17 -10.12 44.44 -11.87
C THR A 17 -10.73 43.42 -10.91
N LEU A 18 -12.06 43.29 -10.84
CA LEU A 18 -12.71 42.25 -10.04
C LEU A 18 -12.33 40.83 -10.49
N LEU A 19 -12.35 40.57 -11.80
CA LEU A 19 -11.96 39.27 -12.36
C LEU A 19 -10.48 38.98 -12.11
N PHE A 20 -9.61 39.98 -12.24
CA PHE A 20 -8.19 39.85 -11.96
C PHE A 20 -7.93 39.50 -10.49
N VAL A 21 -8.53 40.22 -9.54
CA VAL A 21 -8.39 39.94 -8.10
C VAL A 21 -8.92 38.55 -7.75
N ARG A 22 -10.07 38.14 -8.32
CA ARG A 22 -10.63 36.81 -8.10
C ARG A 22 -9.72 35.72 -8.67
N GLY A 23 -9.16 35.94 -9.86
CA GLY A 23 -8.20 35.03 -10.48
C GLY A 23 -6.91 34.87 -9.67
N GLU A 24 -6.37 35.97 -9.13
CA GLU A 24 -5.21 35.91 -8.23
C GLU A 24 -5.49 35.14 -6.95
N ASN A 25 -6.66 35.34 -6.33
CA ASN A 25 -7.05 34.61 -5.13
C ASN A 25 -7.16 33.10 -5.41
N ILE A 26 -7.82 32.70 -6.49
CA ILE A 26 -7.91 31.28 -6.89
C ILE A 26 -6.51 30.70 -7.14
N LYS A 27 -5.63 31.44 -7.81
CA LYS A 27 -4.24 31.01 -8.06
C LYS A 27 -3.46 30.84 -6.75
N ARG A 28 -3.68 31.70 -5.75
CA ARG A 28 -3.06 31.58 -4.42
C ARG A 28 -3.62 30.38 -3.65
N GLU A 29 -4.92 30.14 -3.69
CA GLU A 29 -5.54 28.97 -3.08
C GLU A 29 -5.05 27.66 -3.71
N LEU A 30 -4.96 27.61 -5.04
CA LEU A 30 -4.42 26.47 -5.77
C LEU A 30 -2.97 26.18 -5.39
N LYS A 31 -2.13 27.22 -5.28
CA LYS A 31 -0.74 27.07 -4.82
C LYS A 31 -0.65 26.52 -3.39
N ARG A 32 -1.50 27.01 -2.48
CA ARG A 32 -1.56 26.52 -1.09
C ARG A 32 -2.03 25.06 -1.02
N ALA A 33 -3.03 24.70 -1.82
CA ALA A 33 -3.51 23.33 -1.92
C ALA A 33 -2.43 22.39 -2.48
N ASN A 34 -1.75 22.79 -3.55
CA ASN A 34 -0.64 22.01 -4.13
C ASN A 34 0.53 21.85 -3.15
N ALA A 35 0.91 22.91 -2.44
CA ALA A 35 1.98 22.83 -1.43
C ALA A 35 1.62 21.86 -0.29
N LYS A 36 0.35 21.88 0.17
CA LYS A 36 -0.15 20.92 1.16
C LYS A 36 -0.15 19.49 0.62
N LEU A 37 -0.53 19.30 -0.64
CA LEU A 37 -0.55 18.01 -1.30
C LEU A 37 0.87 17.45 -1.46
N GLU A 38 1.82 18.29 -1.85
CA GLU A 38 3.23 17.91 -1.98
C GLU A 38 3.84 17.58 -0.61
N SER A 39 3.57 18.36 0.43
CA SER A 39 4.02 18.03 1.79
C SER A 39 3.44 16.71 2.30
N ALA A 40 2.15 16.47 2.05
CA ALA A 40 1.50 15.21 2.43
C ALA A 40 2.04 14.02 1.63
N SER A 41 2.35 14.23 0.34
CA SER A 41 2.99 13.23 -0.52
C SER A 41 4.37 12.85 0.01
N ARG A 42 5.21 13.84 0.35
CA ARG A 42 6.54 13.59 0.95
C ARG A 42 6.44 12.84 2.29
N GLN A 43 5.49 13.22 3.15
CA GLN A 43 5.23 12.52 4.41
C GLN A 43 4.78 11.07 4.17
N LYS A 44 3.90 10.82 3.19
CA LYS A 44 3.47 9.47 2.80
C LYS A 44 4.67 8.63 2.35
N THR A 45 5.55 9.17 1.49
CA THR A 45 6.76 8.46 1.04
C THR A 45 7.71 8.15 2.19
N HIS A 46 7.93 9.11 3.09
CA HIS A 46 8.78 8.91 4.26
C HIS A 46 8.21 7.83 5.20
N LEU A 47 6.90 7.88 5.47
CA LEU A 47 6.22 6.87 6.28
C LEU A 47 6.25 5.50 5.60
N GLY A 48 6.10 5.45 4.27
CA GLY A 48 6.26 4.23 3.48
C GLY A 48 7.65 3.62 3.61
N GLY A 49 8.70 4.45 3.65
CA GLY A 49 10.07 4.01 3.94
C GLY A 49 10.21 3.35 5.31
N ILE A 50 9.66 3.98 6.36
CA ILE A 50 9.67 3.42 7.73
C ILE A 50 8.91 2.09 7.77
N VAL A 51 7.72 2.02 7.16
CA VAL A 51 6.93 0.79 7.13
C VAL A 51 7.68 -0.34 6.42
N MET A 52 8.41 -0.03 5.36
CA MET A 52 9.23 -1.01 4.63
C MET A 52 10.40 -1.52 5.48
N GLU A 53 11.06 -0.64 6.24
CA GLU A 53 12.16 -1.03 7.13
C GLU A 53 11.66 -1.88 8.30
N LEU A 54 10.57 -1.47 8.95
CA LEU A 54 9.93 -2.22 10.04
C LEU A 54 9.44 -3.60 9.57
N ALA A 55 8.86 -3.66 8.36
CA ALA A 55 8.41 -4.90 7.76
C ALA A 55 9.56 -5.85 7.42
N LYS A 56 10.75 -5.33 7.06
CA LYS A 56 11.95 -6.15 6.84
C LYS A 56 12.45 -6.77 8.13
N GLU A 57 12.46 -6.03 9.24
CA GLU A 57 12.82 -6.57 10.55
C GLU A 57 11.84 -7.67 10.99
N GLU A 58 10.54 -7.43 10.86
CA GLU A 58 9.51 -8.43 11.14
C GLU A 58 9.66 -9.68 10.26
N GLN A 59 9.95 -9.50 8.96
CA GLN A 59 10.21 -10.63 8.06
C GLN A 59 11.42 -11.45 8.49
N LEU A 60 12.51 -10.79 8.90
CA LEU A 60 13.72 -11.47 9.36
C LEU A 60 13.41 -12.34 10.59
N MET A 61 12.65 -11.79 11.56
CA MET A 61 12.18 -12.57 12.71
C MET A 61 11.29 -13.75 12.31
N LEU A 62 10.40 -13.59 11.33
CA LEU A 62 9.56 -14.68 10.82
C LEU A 62 10.38 -15.77 10.14
N LYS A 63 11.40 -15.40 9.35
CA LYS A 63 12.33 -16.36 8.72
C LYS A 63 13.12 -17.16 9.75
N GLU A 64 13.63 -16.48 10.78
CA GLU A 64 14.34 -17.15 11.88
C GLU A 64 13.43 -18.11 12.64
N ARG A 65 12.19 -17.69 12.96
CA ARG A 65 11.20 -18.57 13.58
C ARG A 65 10.93 -19.80 12.71
N MET A 66 10.70 -19.60 11.42
CA MET A 66 10.45 -20.68 10.47
C MET A 66 11.64 -21.66 10.35
N ALA A 67 12.88 -21.15 10.47
CA ALA A 67 14.08 -21.99 10.47
C ALA A 67 14.26 -22.82 11.75
N ARG A 68 13.73 -22.35 12.89
CA ARG A 68 13.77 -23.06 14.19
C ARG A 68 12.78 -24.23 14.26
N ILE A 69 11.75 -24.24 13.41
CA ILE A 69 10.75 -25.31 13.38
C ILE A 69 11.40 -26.60 12.84
N LYS A 70 11.45 -27.64 13.67
CA LYS A 70 11.92 -28.97 13.29
C LYS A 70 10.83 -29.69 12.48
N LYS A 71 11.24 -30.40 11.41
CA LYS A 71 10.36 -31.16 10.50
C LYS A 71 9.35 -32.08 11.20
N GLU A 72 9.66 -32.57 12.39
CA GLU A 72 8.85 -33.52 13.16
C GLU A 72 7.62 -32.89 13.86
N SER A 73 7.60 -31.57 14.05
CA SER A 73 6.50 -30.87 14.74
C SER A 73 5.39 -30.38 13.80
N ALA A 74 5.60 -30.47 12.48
CA ALA A 74 4.72 -29.84 11.51
C ALA A 74 3.45 -30.65 11.25
N PRO A 75 2.25 -30.05 11.38
CA PRO A 75 0.97 -30.75 11.19
C PRO A 75 0.70 -31.16 9.73
N ASN A 76 1.32 -30.49 8.75
CA ASN A 76 1.20 -30.80 7.32
C ASN A 76 2.38 -30.24 6.53
N GLU A 77 3.16 -31.09 5.84
CA GLU A 77 4.33 -30.68 5.06
C GLU A 77 3.98 -29.63 3.99
N ARG A 78 2.80 -29.75 3.36
CA ARG A 78 2.37 -28.79 2.34
C ARG A 78 2.03 -27.42 2.93
N PHE A 79 1.48 -27.40 4.14
CA PHE A 79 1.21 -26.16 4.89
C PHE A 79 2.51 -25.44 5.26
N VAL A 80 3.54 -26.19 5.68
CA VAL A 80 4.87 -25.65 5.94
C VAL A 80 5.49 -25.03 4.69
N VAL A 81 5.41 -25.72 3.54
CA VAL A 81 5.93 -25.20 2.27
C VAL A 81 5.21 -23.91 1.86
N CYS A 82 3.88 -23.88 1.91
CA CYS A 82 3.12 -22.68 1.56
C CYS A 82 3.39 -21.52 2.53
N THR A 83 3.60 -21.81 3.81
CA THR A 83 3.93 -20.81 4.82
C THR A 83 5.32 -20.24 4.61
N ARG A 84 6.31 -21.09 4.26
CA ARG A 84 7.66 -20.64 3.91
C ARG A 84 7.63 -19.71 2.69
N LEU A 85 6.89 -20.10 1.64
CA LEU A 85 6.72 -19.27 0.45
C LEU A 85 6.10 -17.91 0.76
N LEU A 86 5.10 -17.86 1.66
CA LEU A 86 4.49 -16.61 2.10
C LEU A 86 5.52 -15.68 2.77
N ILE A 87 6.37 -16.23 3.64
CA ILE A 87 7.40 -15.48 4.35
C ILE A 87 8.52 -15.03 3.38
N ASP A 88 8.93 -15.91 2.45
CA ASP A 88 9.98 -15.59 1.48
C ASP A 88 9.54 -14.50 0.51
N ALA A 89 8.28 -14.55 0.05
CA ALA A 89 7.68 -13.53 -0.80
C ALA A 89 7.52 -12.15 -0.13
N SER A 90 7.60 -12.08 1.21
CA SER A 90 7.25 -10.88 1.98
C SER A 90 8.03 -9.63 1.54
N ASP A 91 9.33 -9.75 1.26
CA ASP A 91 10.15 -8.59 0.85
C ASP A 91 9.64 -7.98 -0.46
N SER A 92 9.41 -8.83 -1.46
CA SER A 92 8.89 -8.42 -2.76
C SER A 92 7.46 -7.87 -2.65
N VAL A 93 6.59 -8.53 -1.88
CA VAL A 93 5.18 -8.15 -1.73
C VAL A 93 5.03 -6.82 -0.99
N ILE A 94 5.80 -6.63 0.07
CA ILE A 94 5.76 -5.42 0.89
C ILE A 94 6.38 -4.25 0.13
N SER A 95 7.47 -4.48 -0.61
CA SER A 95 8.05 -3.45 -1.48
C SER A 95 7.07 -2.99 -2.55
N ASP A 96 6.41 -3.92 -3.25
CA ASP A 96 5.41 -3.59 -4.26
C ASP A 96 4.18 -2.87 -3.69
N ALA A 97 3.72 -3.29 -2.50
CA ALA A 97 2.57 -2.68 -1.84
C ALA A 97 2.88 -1.30 -1.24
N ALA A 98 4.07 -1.09 -0.68
CA ALA A 98 4.48 0.18 -0.08
C ALA A 98 4.72 1.28 -1.12
N LEU A 99 5.13 0.88 -2.33
CA LEU A 99 5.34 1.79 -3.46
C LEU A 99 4.06 2.03 -4.30
N ASP A 100 2.90 1.54 -3.84
CA ASP A 100 1.61 1.61 -4.56
C ASP A 100 1.65 0.97 -5.97
N ASN A 101 2.59 0.06 -6.25
CA ASN A 101 2.69 -0.61 -7.56
C ASN A 101 1.57 -1.65 -7.75
N ARG A 102 1.30 -2.43 -6.68
CA ARG A 102 0.30 -3.52 -6.68
C ARG A 102 -0.31 -3.63 -5.28
N THR A 103 -1.52 -4.17 -5.20
CA THR A 103 -2.05 -4.61 -3.91
C THR A 103 -1.29 -5.85 -3.43
N VAL A 104 -1.29 -6.11 -2.12
CA VAL A 104 -0.57 -7.24 -1.52
C VAL A 104 -0.95 -8.56 -2.19
N LYS A 105 -2.24 -8.79 -2.43
CA LYS A 105 -2.74 -10.00 -3.10
C LYS A 105 -2.15 -10.16 -4.50
N LYS A 106 -2.16 -9.09 -5.30
CA LYS A 106 -1.64 -9.10 -6.67
C LYS A 106 -0.12 -9.25 -6.70
N ALA A 107 0.58 -8.63 -5.76
CA ALA A 107 2.03 -8.78 -5.63
C ALA A 107 2.40 -10.23 -5.26
N PHE A 108 1.63 -10.86 -4.36
CA PHE A 108 1.88 -12.25 -3.98
C PHE A 108 1.52 -13.24 -5.11
N GLU A 109 0.42 -13.02 -5.82
CA GLU A 109 0.06 -13.83 -7.00
C GLU A 109 1.10 -13.71 -8.12
N TYR A 110 1.61 -12.49 -8.35
CA TYR A 110 2.74 -12.24 -9.25
C TYR A 110 3.99 -12.99 -8.78
N TYR A 111 4.34 -12.91 -7.50
CA TYR A 111 5.49 -13.63 -6.96
C TYR A 111 5.37 -15.14 -7.17
N LEU A 112 4.22 -15.73 -6.83
CA LEU A 112 4.00 -17.17 -7.01
C LEU A 112 4.15 -17.59 -8.47
N SER A 113 3.53 -16.87 -9.40
CA SER A 113 3.61 -17.20 -10.83
C SER A 113 5.02 -17.10 -11.43
N HIS A 114 5.95 -16.36 -10.81
CA HIS A 114 7.29 -16.14 -11.34
C HIS A 114 8.38 -16.90 -10.59
N PHE A 115 8.15 -17.25 -9.31
CA PHE A 115 9.18 -17.77 -8.42
C PHE A 115 8.78 -19.08 -7.72
N SER A 116 7.62 -19.66 -8.02
CA SER A 116 7.14 -20.89 -7.39
C SER A 116 6.38 -21.77 -8.38
N ASP A 117 6.55 -23.09 -8.25
CA ASP A 117 5.74 -24.07 -8.98
C ASP A 117 4.36 -24.30 -8.33
N ILE A 118 4.11 -23.69 -7.16
CA ILE A 118 2.83 -23.83 -6.45
C ILE A 118 1.81 -22.87 -7.07
N PRO A 119 0.72 -23.39 -7.67
CA PRO A 119 -0.32 -22.54 -8.21
C PRO A 119 -1.05 -21.81 -7.08
N PHE A 120 -1.47 -20.58 -7.37
CA PHE A 120 -2.17 -19.74 -6.39
C PHE A 120 -3.46 -20.37 -5.86
N THR A 121 -4.13 -21.22 -6.66
CA THR A 121 -5.30 -21.99 -6.23
C THR A 121 -4.96 -22.95 -5.09
N GLU A 122 -3.83 -23.64 -5.18
CA GLU A 122 -3.36 -24.55 -4.14
C GLU A 122 -2.94 -23.79 -2.87
N PHE A 123 -2.25 -22.65 -3.03
CA PHE A 123 -1.95 -21.79 -1.88
C PHE A 123 -3.23 -21.44 -1.09
N LYS A 124 -4.30 -21.05 -1.79
CA LYS A 124 -5.57 -20.70 -1.13
C LYS A 124 -6.18 -21.89 -0.39
N THR A 125 -6.20 -23.07 -0.99
CA THR A 125 -6.81 -24.25 -0.36
C THR A 125 -6.02 -24.73 0.86
N VAL A 126 -4.71 -24.48 0.91
CA VAL A 126 -3.85 -24.87 2.03
C VAL A 126 -3.85 -23.82 3.14
N ILE A 127 -3.63 -22.54 2.81
CA ILE A 127 -3.46 -21.47 3.79
C ILE A 127 -4.79 -20.91 4.26
N LEU A 128 -5.81 -20.80 3.41
CA LEU A 128 -7.05 -20.10 3.73
C LEU A 128 -8.18 -21.01 4.22
N GLN A 129 -7.85 -22.12 4.88
CA GLN A 129 -8.86 -23.04 5.44
C GLN A 129 -9.60 -22.46 6.65
N GLU A 130 -8.89 -21.74 7.52
CA GLU A 130 -9.48 -21.12 8.71
C GLU A 130 -10.07 -19.74 8.42
N GLN A 131 -11.22 -19.47 9.02
CA GLN A 131 -11.92 -18.19 8.89
C GLN A 131 -11.04 -17.00 9.28
N LYS A 132 -10.19 -17.15 10.32
CA LYS A 132 -9.22 -16.12 10.73
C LYS A 132 -8.24 -15.79 9.61
N ARG A 133 -7.65 -16.80 8.96
CA ARG A 133 -6.69 -16.60 7.85
C ARG A 133 -7.38 -16.03 6.60
N GLN A 134 -8.63 -16.39 6.34
CA GLN A 134 -9.44 -15.78 5.27
C GLN A 134 -9.67 -14.28 5.52
N GLN A 135 -9.98 -13.88 6.75
CA GLN A 135 -10.17 -12.48 7.12
C GLN A 135 -8.87 -11.68 6.97
N LEU A 136 -7.74 -12.22 7.42
CA LEU A 136 -6.42 -11.59 7.27
C LEU A 136 -6.06 -11.44 5.78
N TRP A 137 -6.29 -12.48 4.98
CA TRP A 137 -6.10 -12.39 3.53
C TRP A 137 -7.02 -11.35 2.89
N ALA A 138 -8.28 -11.25 3.33
CA ALA A 138 -9.24 -10.29 2.78
C ALA A 138 -8.78 -8.83 2.95
N GLY A 139 -8.06 -8.52 4.03
CA GLY A 139 -7.60 -7.17 4.37
C GLY A 139 -6.69 -6.48 3.35
N ASP A 140 -5.99 -7.22 2.48
CA ASP A 140 -5.17 -6.72 1.35
C ASP A 140 -4.22 -5.55 1.68
N ASN A 141 -3.65 -5.55 2.88
CA ASN A 141 -2.69 -4.55 3.34
C ASN A 141 -1.50 -5.22 4.03
N ILE A 142 -0.38 -4.49 4.14
CA ILE A 142 0.90 -5.01 4.65
C ILE A 142 0.75 -5.58 6.06
N HIS A 143 -0.01 -4.91 6.93
CA HIS A 143 -0.23 -5.37 8.30
C HIS A 143 -0.96 -6.71 8.35
N ALA A 144 -2.08 -6.82 7.62
CA ALA A 144 -2.85 -8.06 7.54
C ALA A 144 -2.04 -9.22 6.92
N TYR A 145 -1.15 -8.92 5.99
CA TYR A 145 -0.23 -9.89 5.39
C TYR A 145 0.80 -10.42 6.39
N LEU A 146 1.43 -9.54 7.17
CA LEU A 146 2.37 -9.94 8.22
C LEU A 146 1.67 -10.74 9.33
N GLU A 147 0.47 -10.33 9.73
CA GLU A 147 -0.36 -11.08 10.68
C GLU A 147 -0.77 -12.45 10.13
N LEU A 148 -1.02 -12.57 8.82
CA LEU A 148 -1.23 -13.87 8.18
C LEU A 148 0.01 -14.75 8.30
N CYS A 149 1.21 -14.22 8.04
CA CYS A 149 2.47 -14.94 8.21
C CYS A 149 2.65 -15.43 9.65
N LYS A 150 2.42 -14.55 10.64
CA LYS A 150 2.47 -14.88 12.07
C LYS A 150 1.48 -15.98 12.42
N SER A 151 0.23 -15.85 11.96
CA SER A 151 -0.81 -16.85 12.20
C SER A 151 -0.49 -18.21 11.60
N CYS A 152 0.22 -18.26 10.47
CA CYS A 152 0.65 -19.52 9.87
C CYS A 152 1.81 -20.16 10.65
N ILE A 153 2.80 -19.36 11.07
CA ILE A 153 3.91 -19.86 11.90
C ILE A 153 3.40 -20.42 13.23
N SER A 154 2.51 -19.69 13.91
CA SER A 154 1.92 -20.15 15.18
C SER A 154 1.03 -21.38 15.06
N ALA A 155 0.61 -21.77 13.85
CA ALA A 155 -0.11 -23.02 13.62
C ALA A 155 0.84 -24.21 13.37
N ILE A 156 2.13 -23.95 13.18
CA ILE A 156 3.18 -24.96 12.95
C ILE A 156 4.00 -25.20 14.22
N GLU A 157 4.23 -24.14 15.02
CA GLU A 157 4.80 -24.21 16.38
C GLU A 157 3.89 -25.00 17.33
#